data_AF-A0A2M8P812-F1
#
_entry.id   AF-A0A2M8P812-F1
#
_cell.length_a   1.000
_cell.length_b   1.000
_cell.length_c   1.000
_cell.angle_alpha   90.00
_cell.angle_beta   90.00
_cell.angle_gamma   90.00
#
_symmetry.space_group_name_H-M   'P 1'
#
loop_
_entity.id
_entity.type
_entity.pdbx_description
1 polymer ?
#
loop_
_entity_poly.entity_id
_entity_poly.type
_entity_poly.pdbx_seq_one_letter_code
_entity_poly.pdbx_strand_id
1 'polypeptide(L)' 'MRLIVALHPDRFFSPEPSQRGVARQLYAHIATLPLVCPHGHVDPRLFATPHYQFESPLALIVLPDHYL' A
#
# COMPACT_ATOMS: atom_id res chain seq x y z
N MET A 1 14.34 8.65 -20.46
CA MET A 1 12.98 8.10 -20.69
C MET A 1 12.35 7.82 -19.34
N ARG A 2 11.38 8.61 -18.90
CA ARG A 2 10.77 8.47 -17.56
C ARG A 2 9.52 7.61 -17.72
N LEU A 3 9.55 6.36 -17.30
CA LEU A 3 8.34 5.54 -17.21
C LEU A 3 7.49 6.12 -16.07
N ILE A 4 6.33 6.69 -16.40
CA ILE A 4 5.29 6.98 -15.42
C ILE A 4 4.34 5.79 -15.46
N VAL A 5 4.39 4.96 -14.43
CA VAL A 5 3.37 3.93 -14.22
C VAL A 5 2.13 4.61 -13.67
N ALA A 6 1.11 4.78 -14.50
CA ALA A 6 -0.18 5.30 -14.08
C ALA A 6 -1.04 4.14 -13.54
N LEU A 7 -1.28 4.12 -12.23
CA LEU A 7 -2.25 3.20 -11.64
C LEU A 7 -3.65 3.74 -11.86
N HIS A 8 -4.53 2.90 -12.42
CA HIS A 8 -5.92 3.28 -12.62
C HIS A 8 -6.62 3.53 -11.27
N PRO A 9 -7.43 4.60 -11.12
CA PRO A 9 -8.14 4.88 -9.87
C PRO A 9 -9.13 3.77 -9.49
N ASP A 10 -9.72 3.10 -10.49
CA ASP A 10 -10.67 1.98 -10.29
C ASP A 10 -10.02 0.59 -10.36
N ARG A 11 -8.72 0.49 -10.09
CA ARG A 11 -8.06 -0.81 -10.03
C ARG A 11 -8.78 -1.72 -9.02
N PHE A 12 -8.90 -3.01 -9.36
CA PHE A 12 -9.64 -4.03 -8.61
C PHE A 12 -11.17 -3.87 -8.54
N PHE A 13 -11.77 -2.83 -9.14
CA PHE A 13 -13.22 -2.77 -9.29
C PHE A 13 -13.71 -3.57 -10.50
N SER A 14 -14.98 -3.97 -10.46
CA SER A 14 -15.65 -4.63 -11.59
C SER A 14 -15.58 -3.76 -12.86
N PRO A 15 -15.43 -4.36 -14.06
CA PRO A 15 -15.52 -3.62 -15.32
C PRO A 15 -16.97 -3.21 -15.65
N GLU A 16 -17.98 -3.85 -15.04
CA GLU A 16 -19.38 -3.53 -15.25
C GLU A 16 -19.71 -2.16 -14.60
N PRO A 17 -20.34 -1.21 -15.33
CA PRO A 17 -20.51 0.16 -14.86
C PRO A 17 -21.33 0.34 -13.57
N SER A 18 -22.41 -0.42 -13.39
CA SER A 18 -23.28 -0.29 -12.21
C SER A 18 -22.58 -0.77 -10.94
N GLN A 19 -21.90 -1.91 -10.99
CA GLN A 19 -21.08 -2.47 -9.93
C GLN A 19 -19.89 -1.57 -9.61
N ARG A 20 -19.21 -1.01 -10.62
CA ARG A 20 -18.13 -0.03 -10.40
C ARG A 20 -18.63 1.22 -9.71
N GLY A 21 -19.84 1.68 -10.04
CA GLY A 21 -20.50 2.81 -9.38
C GLY A 21 -20.67 2.56 -7.87
N VAL A 22 -21.19 1.38 -7.52
CA VAL A 22 -21.34 0.97 -6.11
C VAL A 22 -19.98 0.84 -5.42
N ALA A 23 -18.99 0.20 -6.06
CA ALA A 23 -17.65 0.04 -5.50
C ALA A 23 -16.97 1.38 -5.18
N ARG A 24 -17.07 2.36 -6.09
CA ARG A 24 -16.56 3.73 -5.87
C ARG A 24 -17.23 4.40 -4.67
N GLN A 25 -18.55 4.30 -4.56
CA GLN A 25 -19.29 4.89 -3.45
C GLN A 25 -18.83 4.28 -2.13
N LEU A 26 -18.79 2.95 -2.03
CA LEU A 26 -18.33 2.26 -0.81
C LEU A 26 -16.88 2.62 -0.47
N TYR A 27 -15.97 2.56 -1.45
CA TYR A 27 -14.56 2.87 -1.25
C TYR A 27 -14.34 4.32 -0.78
N ALA A 28 -15.06 5.30 -1.37
CA ALA A 28 -14.93 6.70 -1.00
C ALA A 28 -15.24 6.99 0.47
N HIS A 29 -16.10 6.19 1.11
CA HIS A 29 -16.41 6.34 2.54
C HIS A 29 -15.32 5.77 3.46
N ILE A 30 -14.50 4.84 2.99
CA ILE A 30 -13.57 4.08 3.83
C ILE A 30 -12.09 4.33 3.51
N ALA A 31 -11.78 4.88 2.34
CA ALA A 31 -10.40 5.01 1.83
C ALA A 31 -9.47 5.83 2.73
N THR A 32 -10.03 6.71 3.56
CA THR A 32 -9.30 7.62 4.46
C THR A 32 -9.38 7.20 5.93
N LEU A 33 -10.03 6.07 6.23
CA LEU A 33 -10.07 5.57 7.60
C LEU A 33 -8.68 5.12 8.06
N PRO A 34 -8.37 5.23 9.36
CA PRO A 34 -7.10 4.73 9.90
C PRO A 34 -6.92 3.23 9.63
N LEU A 35 -5.70 2.84 9.29
CA LEU A 35 -5.34 1.43 9.22
C LEU A 35 -5.24 0.85 10.64
N VAL A 36 -5.99 -0.21 10.89
CA VAL A 36 -5.88 -1.01 12.11
C VAL A 36 -5.18 -2.31 11.74
N CYS A 37 -3.90 -2.44 12.12
CA CYS A 37 -3.05 -3.59 11.83
C CYS A 37 -2.80 -4.40 13.11
N PRO A 38 -3.74 -5.25 13.57
CA PRO A 38 -3.67 -5.90 14.88
C PRO A 38 -2.61 -7.01 14.97
N HIS A 39 -2.05 -7.42 13.83
CA HIS A 39 -1.00 -8.42 13.75
C HIS A 39 0.00 -8.05 12.64
N GLY A 40 1.29 -8.22 12.90
CA GLY A 40 2.36 -7.92 11.94
C GLY A 40 3.74 -8.21 12.52
N HIS A 41 4.76 -8.16 11.65
CA HIS A 41 6.15 -8.48 11.97
C HIS A 41 7.11 -7.33 11.64
N VAL A 42 6.63 -6.08 11.68
CA VAL A 42 7.50 -4.91 11.49
C VAL A 42 8.46 -4.81 12.66
N ASP A 43 9.75 -4.68 12.37
CA ASP A 43 10.79 -4.56 13.40
C ASP A 43 10.56 -3.29 14.25
N PRO A 44 10.36 -3.41 15.58
CA PRO A 44 10.09 -2.26 16.44
C PRO A 44 11.25 -1.26 16.52
N ARG A 45 12.48 -1.68 16.19
CA ARG A 45 13.67 -0.78 16.19
C ARG A 45 13.51 0.37 15.21
N LEU A 46 12.72 0.18 14.15
CA LEU A 46 12.38 1.24 13.18
C LEU A 46 11.74 2.46 13.84
N PHE A 47 10.94 2.23 14.90
CA PHE A 47 10.22 3.30 15.60
C PHE A 47 10.95 3.79 16.84
N ALA A 48 11.74 2.91 17.48
CA ALA A 48 12.49 3.25 18.69
C ALA A 48 13.76 4.05 18.41
N THR A 49 14.32 3.97 17.21
CA THR A 49 15.59 4.62 16.84
C THR A 49 15.34 5.97 16.17
N PRO A 50 15.80 7.09 16.75
CA PRO A 50 15.62 8.40 16.13
C PRO A 50 16.25 8.46 14.73
N HIS A 51 15.48 8.97 13.76
CA HIS A 51 15.93 9.16 12.37
C HIS A 51 16.47 7.89 11.69
N TYR A 52 15.96 6.70 12.05
CA TYR A 52 16.33 5.46 11.38
C TYR A 52 16.15 5.57 9.86
N GLN A 53 17.13 5.07 9.11
CA GLN A 53 17.09 4.96 7.66
C GLN A 53 17.49 3.55 7.24
N PHE A 54 16.80 3.03 6.22
CA PHE A 54 17.26 1.83 5.54
C PHE A 54 18.49 2.14 4.70
N GLU A 55 19.45 1.21 4.65
CA GLU A 55 20.72 1.39 3.94
C GLU A 55 20.54 1.54 2.42
N SER A 56 19.51 0.91 1.87
CA SER A 56 19.21 0.93 0.43
C SER A 56 17.76 0.51 0.16
N PRO A 57 17.22 0.78 -1.04
CA PRO A 57 15.95 0.21 -1.49
C PRO A 57 15.94 -1.32 -1.47
N LEU A 58 17.09 -1.96 -1.69
CA LEU A 58 17.24 -3.42 -1.65
C LEU A 58 16.98 -3.96 -0.23
N ALA A 59 17.54 -3.29 0.79
CA ALA A 59 17.34 -3.64 2.20
C ALA A 59 15.90 -3.40 2.70
N LEU A 60 15.16 -2.50 2.05
CA LEU A 60 13.76 -2.21 2.39
C LEU A 60 12.77 -3.10 1.65
N ILE A 61 12.93 -3.24 0.33
CA ILE A 61 11.89 -3.78 -0.56
C ILE A 61 12.14 -5.24 -0.90
N VAL A 62 13.38 -5.64 -1.17
CA VAL A 62 13.67 -6.96 -1.78
C VAL A 62 14.15 -7.97 -0.74
N LEU A 63 15.21 -7.66 0.01
CA LEU A 63 15.81 -8.62 0.95
C LEU A 63 14.86 -9.15 2.03
N PRO A 64 13.96 -8.34 2.64
CA PRO A 64 13.10 -8.85 3.70
C PRO A 64 11.83 -9.54 3.20
N ASP A 65 11.50 -9.42 1.91
CA ASP A 65 10.25 -9.95 1.35
C ASP A 65 10.50 -11.27 0.63
N HIS A 66 9.91 -12.34 1.15
CA HIS A 66 10.05 -13.69 0.58
C HIS A 66 9.06 -13.98 -0.56
N TYR A 67 8.18 -13.04 -0.89
CA TYR A 67 7.33 -13.11 -2.08
C TYR A 67 8.01 -12.57 -3.34
N LEU A 68 9.14 -11.86 -3.20
CA LEU A 68 9.99 -11.39 -4.29
C LEU A 68 11.17 -12.35 -4.54
#